data_AF-J9EV82-F1
#
_entry.id   AF-J9EV82-F1
#
_cell.length_a   1.000
_cell.length_b   1.000
_cell.length_c   1.000
_cell.angle_alpha   90.00
_cell.angle_beta   90.00
_cell.angle_gamma   90.00
#
_symmetry.space_group_name_H-M   'P 1'
#
loop_
_entity.id
_entity.type
_entity.pdbx_description
1 polymer ?
#
loop_
_entity_poly.entity_id
_entity_poly.type
_entity_poly.pdbx_seq_one_letter_code
_entity_poly.pdbx_strand_id
1 'polypeptide(L)'
;LQVPDWLFLLASQPDDITRYYACLAICMLGSTKEMETAVNKSGTLALVEPFLLAHQAITFAGDHYKHSQGRPKEWLERLLPMLKSKCREARSIAAFHFTMEATIKKDQQKLEVFQEIGAIAALKEIASSPDEVAAKFASEALTVIGEEVPYKLTQQVPCWTIADVQYWVKK
;
A
#
# COMPACT_ATOMS: atom_id res chain seq x y z
N LEU A 1 -7.91 8.77 -23.67
CA LEU A 1 -8.16 9.53 -22.42
C LEU A 1 -6.82 10.10 -21.96
N GLN A 2 -6.75 11.39 -21.63
CA GLN A 2 -5.57 12.01 -21.01
C GLN A 2 -5.78 12.00 -19.49
N VAL A 3 -4.75 11.74 -18.70
CA VAL A 3 -4.84 11.96 -17.26
C VAL A 3 -4.93 13.47 -17.04
N PRO A 4 -5.91 13.95 -16.27
CA PRO A 4 -6.04 15.38 -16.08
C PRO A 4 -4.79 15.99 -15.44
N ASP A 5 -4.25 17.04 -16.05
CA ASP A 5 -3.03 17.73 -15.60
C ASP A 5 -3.15 18.26 -14.15
N TRP A 6 -4.38 18.45 -13.65
CA TRP A 6 -4.62 18.87 -12.26
C TRP A 6 -4.14 17.84 -11.23
N LEU A 7 -4.08 16.54 -11.55
CA LEU A 7 -3.57 15.53 -10.61
C LEU A 7 -2.08 15.73 -10.34
N PHE A 8 -1.31 16.12 -11.36
CA PHE A 8 0.10 16.45 -11.19
C PHE A 8 0.28 17.67 -10.29
N LEU A 9 -0.53 18.72 -10.52
CA LEU A 9 -0.51 19.95 -9.72
C LEU A 9 -0.85 19.67 -8.25
N LEU A 10 -1.84 18.81 -7.98
CA LEU A 10 -2.21 18.42 -6.61
C LEU A 10 -1.14 17.58 -5.92
N ALA A 11 -0.53 16.63 -6.64
CA ALA A 11 0.54 15.78 -6.09
C ALA A 11 1.82 16.57 -5.75
N SER A 12 1.94 17.79 -6.28
CA SER A 12 3.07 18.70 -6.07
C SER A 12 2.77 19.84 -5.08
N GLN A 13 1.60 19.84 -4.43
CA GLN A 13 1.27 20.82 -3.39
C GLN A 13 2.12 20.58 -2.12
N PRO A 14 2.32 21.59 -1.26
CA PRO A 14 3.06 21.42 0.00
C PRO A 14 2.27 20.65 1.08
N ASP A 15 0.94 20.56 0.97
CA ASP A 15 0.08 19.89 1.93
C ASP A 15 0.08 18.36 1.74
N ASP A 16 0.56 17.62 2.73
CA ASP A 16 0.75 16.17 2.60
C ASP A 16 -0.56 15.38 2.46
N ILE A 17 -1.67 15.87 3.01
CA ILE A 17 -2.99 15.26 2.80
C ILE A 17 -3.43 15.37 1.35
N THR A 18 -3.26 16.55 0.74
CA THR A 18 -3.58 16.78 -0.66
C THR A 18 -2.71 15.90 -1.55
N ARG A 19 -1.41 15.84 -1.28
CA ARG A 19 -0.46 14.99 -2.01
C ARG A 19 -0.82 13.51 -1.89
N TYR A 20 -1.16 13.07 -0.68
CA TYR A 20 -1.59 11.70 -0.39
C TYR A 20 -2.80 11.30 -1.24
N TYR A 21 -3.87 12.11 -1.21
CA TYR A 21 -5.07 11.82 -1.98
C TYR A 21 -4.86 11.93 -3.49
N ALA A 22 -3.98 12.84 -3.94
CA ALA A 22 -3.58 12.92 -5.33
C ALA A 22 -2.84 11.65 -5.76
N CYS A 23 -1.87 11.16 -4.97
CA CYS A 23 -1.16 9.92 -5.23
C CYS A 23 -2.10 8.71 -5.25
N LEU A 24 -3.04 8.63 -4.30
CA LEU A 24 -4.03 7.55 -4.24
C LEU A 24 -4.92 7.58 -5.49
N ALA A 25 -5.38 8.75 -5.92
CA ALA A 25 -6.17 8.91 -7.14
C ALA A 25 -5.39 8.52 -8.40
N ILE A 26 -4.14 8.97 -8.53
CA ILE A 26 -3.23 8.60 -9.63
C ILE A 26 -3.12 7.07 -9.72
N CYS A 27 -2.88 6.39 -8.60
CA CYS A 27 -2.72 4.95 -8.56
C CYS A 27 -4.02 4.16 -8.78
N MET A 28 -5.17 4.66 -8.31
CA MET A 28 -6.48 4.08 -8.62
C MET A 28 -6.74 4.14 -10.13
N LEU A 29 -6.47 5.28 -10.78
CA LEU A 29 -6.56 5.41 -12.23
C LEU A 29 -5.53 4.52 -12.94
N GLY A 30 -4.29 4.45 -12.44
CA GLY A 30 -3.23 3.62 -13.00
C GLY A 30 -3.52 2.11 -12.90
N SER A 31 -4.39 1.70 -11.97
CA SER A 31 -4.84 0.31 -11.83
C SER A 31 -6.08 -0.03 -12.68
N THR A 32 -6.61 0.96 -13.40
CA THR A 32 -7.77 0.79 -14.29
C THR A 32 -7.28 0.62 -15.72
N LYS A 33 -7.63 -0.50 -16.39
CA LYS A 33 -7.09 -0.88 -17.71
C LYS A 33 -7.25 0.22 -18.77
N GLU A 34 -8.38 0.92 -18.74
CA GLU A 34 -8.73 1.98 -19.69
C GLU A 34 -7.85 3.23 -19.52
N MET A 35 -7.29 3.43 -18.33
CA MET A 35 -6.55 4.63 -17.94
C MET A 35 -5.05 4.37 -17.74
N GLU A 36 -4.64 3.10 -17.56
CA GLU A 36 -3.26 2.68 -17.29
C GLU A 36 -2.24 3.32 -18.25
N THR A 37 -2.50 3.25 -19.57
CA THR A 37 -1.59 3.81 -20.58
C THR A 37 -1.47 5.34 -20.46
N ALA A 38 -2.57 6.03 -20.16
CA ALA A 38 -2.58 7.48 -20.03
C ALA A 38 -1.80 7.93 -18.78
N VAL A 39 -1.99 7.23 -17.67
CA VAL A 39 -1.29 7.47 -16.40
C VAL A 39 0.21 7.24 -16.56
N ASN A 40 0.61 6.14 -17.18
CA ASN A 40 2.01 5.85 -17.45
C ASN A 40 2.67 6.95 -18.31
N LYS A 41 1.98 7.47 -19.32
CA LYS A 41 2.49 8.55 -20.18
C LYS A 41 2.57 9.92 -19.49
N SER A 42 1.76 10.15 -18.46
CA SER A 42 1.71 11.45 -17.76
C SER A 42 2.90 11.69 -16.82
N GLY A 43 3.64 10.64 -16.46
CA GLY A 43 4.76 10.73 -15.51
C GLY A 43 4.34 10.93 -14.04
N THR A 44 3.05 11.03 -13.73
CA THR A 44 2.56 11.30 -12.37
C THR A 44 2.88 10.18 -11.37
N LEU A 45 3.06 8.94 -11.83
CA LEU A 45 3.43 7.81 -10.97
C LEU A 45 4.80 8.01 -10.29
N ALA A 46 5.72 8.74 -10.94
CA ALA A 46 7.04 9.03 -10.38
C ALA A 46 6.99 9.86 -9.09
N LEU A 47 5.86 10.49 -8.78
CA LEU A 47 5.65 11.27 -7.56
C LEU A 47 5.28 10.40 -6.34
N VAL A 48 4.79 9.17 -6.58
CA VAL A 48 4.19 8.33 -5.53
C VAL A 48 5.23 7.77 -4.60
N GLU A 49 6.27 7.11 -5.13
CA GLU A 49 7.30 6.48 -4.28
C GLU A 49 8.07 7.49 -3.42
N PRO A 50 8.55 8.63 -3.94
CA PRO A 50 9.18 9.65 -3.10
C PRO A 50 8.27 10.15 -1.98
N PHE A 51 6.96 10.30 -2.25
CA PHE A 51 5.98 10.63 -1.21
C PHE A 51 5.93 9.54 -0.14
N LEU A 52 5.78 8.27 -0.53
CA LEU A 52 5.68 7.15 0.43
C LEU A 52 6.95 7.00 1.28
N LEU A 53 8.14 7.17 0.70
CA LEU A 53 9.40 7.05 1.42
C LEU A 53 9.65 8.19 2.40
N ALA A 54 9.04 9.36 2.17
CA ALA A 54 9.16 10.52 3.06
C ALA A 54 8.23 10.43 4.29
N HIS A 55 7.29 9.49 4.34
CA HIS A 55 6.26 9.42 5.38
C HIS A 55 6.20 8.05 6.06
N GLN A 56 5.77 8.04 7.33
CA GLN A 56 5.52 6.82 8.09
C GLN A 56 4.02 6.56 8.16
N ALA A 57 3.55 5.46 7.56
CA ALA A 57 2.12 5.15 7.48
C ALA A 57 1.43 5.05 8.86
N ILE A 58 2.16 4.55 9.85
CA ILE A 58 1.67 4.36 11.22
C ILE A 58 1.35 5.70 11.89
N THR A 59 2.17 6.74 11.70
CA THR A 59 1.96 8.06 12.32
C THR A 59 1.12 9.00 11.46
N PHE A 60 1.10 8.78 10.14
CA PHE A 60 0.41 9.64 9.17
C PHE A 60 -1.09 9.87 9.50
N ALA A 61 -1.77 8.87 10.05
CA ALA A 61 -3.16 9.01 10.50
C ALA A 61 -3.33 9.96 11.70
N GLY A 62 -2.37 9.94 12.64
CA GLY A 62 -2.41 10.73 13.87
C GLY A 62 -2.12 12.20 13.62
N ASP A 63 -1.26 12.49 12.65
CA ASP A 63 -0.82 13.86 12.32
C ASP A 63 -1.94 14.71 11.67
N HIS A 64 -3.05 14.08 11.25
CA HIS A 64 -4.14 14.75 10.55
C HIS A 64 -5.52 14.31 11.07
N TYR A 65 -6.20 15.18 11.81
CA TYR A 65 -7.48 14.91 12.51
C TYR A 65 -8.57 14.21 11.65
N LYS A 66 -8.57 14.44 10.33
CA LYS A 66 -9.51 13.85 9.37
C LYS A 66 -9.37 12.33 9.20
N HIS A 67 -8.26 11.74 9.64
CA HIS A 67 -8.00 10.30 9.57
C HIS A 67 -8.36 9.54 10.86
N SER A 68 -8.64 10.23 11.96
CA SER A 68 -9.00 9.60 13.24
C SER A 68 -10.24 8.68 13.16
N GLN A 69 -11.12 8.91 12.19
CA GLN A 69 -12.32 8.10 11.96
C GLN A 69 -12.05 6.86 11.08
N GLY A 70 -10.96 6.87 10.30
CA GLY A 70 -10.66 5.88 9.29
C GLY A 70 -11.71 5.79 8.18
N ARG A 71 -11.56 4.80 7.31
CA ARG A 71 -12.46 4.57 6.18
C ARG A 71 -13.42 3.39 6.46
N PRO A 72 -14.63 3.42 5.86
CA PRO A 72 -15.59 2.33 6.02
C PRO A 72 -15.14 1.09 5.25
N LYS A 73 -15.73 -0.06 5.58
CA LYS A 73 -15.40 -1.38 4.99
C LYS A 73 -15.40 -1.35 3.47
N GLU A 74 -16.44 -0.77 2.87
CA GLU A 74 -16.64 -0.73 1.42
C GLU A 74 -15.56 0.10 0.71
N TRP A 75 -14.95 1.05 1.42
CA TRP A 75 -13.82 1.81 0.90
C TRP A 75 -12.56 0.94 0.84
N LEU A 76 -12.29 0.16 1.89
CA LEU A 76 -11.14 -0.74 1.95
C LEU A 76 -11.26 -1.84 0.89
N GLU A 77 -12.46 -2.40 0.70
CA GLU A 77 -12.73 -3.40 -0.35
C GLU A 77 -12.39 -2.89 -1.75
N ARG A 78 -12.68 -1.62 -2.05
CA ARG A 78 -12.34 -1.00 -3.35
C ARG A 78 -10.84 -0.87 -3.58
N LEU A 79 -10.04 -0.85 -2.52
CA LEU A 79 -8.58 -0.76 -2.61
C LEU A 79 -7.89 -2.13 -2.67
N LEU A 80 -8.59 -3.23 -2.33
CA LEU A 80 -8.02 -4.58 -2.43
C LEU A 80 -7.49 -4.93 -3.84
N PRO A 81 -8.16 -4.58 -4.95
CA PRO A 81 -7.61 -4.84 -6.28
C PRO A 81 -6.27 -4.15 -6.52
N MET A 82 -6.01 -3.01 -5.87
CA MET A 82 -4.73 -2.29 -6.03
C MET A 82 -3.55 -3.04 -5.42
N LEU A 83 -3.77 -3.80 -4.34
CA LEU A 83 -2.77 -4.70 -3.74
C LEU A 83 -2.29 -5.76 -4.75
N LYS A 84 -3.13 -6.13 -5.72
CA LYS A 84 -2.82 -7.11 -6.77
C LYS A 84 -2.55 -6.46 -8.14
N SER A 85 -2.42 -5.14 -8.19
CA SER A 85 -2.18 -4.40 -9.42
C SER A 85 -0.81 -4.73 -10.01
N LYS A 86 -0.67 -4.64 -11.34
CA LYS A 86 0.65 -4.70 -12.00
C LYS A 86 1.47 -3.44 -11.74
N CYS A 87 0.80 -2.30 -11.53
CA CYS A 87 1.43 -1.03 -11.18
C CYS A 87 2.03 -1.11 -9.76
N ARG A 88 3.34 -0.90 -9.68
CA ARG A 88 4.12 -1.01 -8.44
C ARG A 88 3.72 0.06 -7.42
N GLU A 89 3.53 1.27 -7.89
CA GLU A 89 3.12 2.43 -7.12
C GLU A 89 1.72 2.21 -6.51
N ALA A 90 0.82 1.57 -7.27
CA ALA A 90 -0.51 1.23 -6.79
C ALA A 90 -0.50 0.20 -5.65
N ARG A 91 0.32 -0.85 -5.77
CA ARG A 91 0.50 -1.80 -4.66
C ARG A 91 1.10 -1.11 -3.43
N SER A 92 2.10 -0.26 -3.64
CA SER A 92 2.81 0.45 -2.57
C SER A 92 1.90 1.41 -1.81
N ILE A 93 1.11 2.25 -2.49
CA ILE A 93 0.21 3.19 -1.82
C ILE A 93 -1.00 2.49 -1.19
N ALA A 94 -1.47 1.39 -1.78
CA ALA A 94 -2.52 0.58 -1.18
C ALA A 94 -2.00 -0.04 0.13
N ALA A 95 -0.82 -0.65 0.12
CA ALA A 95 -0.20 -1.20 1.33
C ALA A 95 -0.02 -0.11 2.40
N PHE A 96 0.49 1.08 2.04
CA PHE A 96 0.57 2.24 2.93
C PHE A 96 -0.80 2.61 3.54
N HIS A 97 -1.85 2.68 2.72
CA HIS A 97 -3.21 2.98 3.20
C HIS A 97 -3.71 1.90 4.17
N PHE A 98 -3.47 0.61 3.88
CA PHE A 98 -3.84 -0.48 4.77
C PHE A 98 -3.08 -0.44 6.09
N THR A 99 -1.80 -0.06 6.11
CA THR A 99 -1.05 0.17 7.36
C THR A 99 -1.66 1.30 8.17
N MET A 100 -1.97 2.43 7.52
CA MET A 100 -2.60 3.58 8.16
C MET A 100 -3.96 3.22 8.78
N GLU A 101 -4.82 2.52 8.02
CA GLU A 101 -6.13 2.08 8.49
C GLU A 101 -6.03 1.00 9.57
N ALA A 102 -5.02 0.12 9.52
CA ALA A 102 -4.78 -0.85 10.58
C ALA A 102 -4.49 -0.15 11.91
N THR A 103 -3.69 0.91 11.90
CA THR A 103 -3.42 1.71 13.11
C THR A 103 -4.69 2.33 13.67
N ILE A 104 -5.47 2.99 12.81
CA ILE A 104 -6.74 3.62 13.22
C ILE A 104 -7.70 2.58 13.78
N LYS A 105 -7.85 1.44 13.10
CA LYS A 105 -8.80 0.38 13.48
C LYS A 105 -8.34 -0.39 14.72
N LYS A 106 -7.04 -0.47 14.98
CA LYS A 106 -6.50 -0.98 16.25
C LYS A 106 -6.95 -0.11 17.42
N ASP A 107 -6.81 1.21 17.31
CA ASP A 107 -7.26 2.14 18.34
C ASP A 107 -8.78 2.11 18.54
N GLN A 108 -9.52 1.85 17.46
CA GLN A 108 -10.98 1.70 17.48
C GLN A 108 -11.46 0.30 17.93
N GLN A 109 -10.56 -0.66 18.18
CA GLN A 109 -10.89 -2.06 18.44
C GLN A 109 -11.76 -2.72 17.35
N LYS A 110 -11.45 -2.44 16.07
CA LYS A 110 -12.19 -2.89 14.87
C LYS A 110 -11.30 -3.61 13.85
N LEU A 111 -10.34 -4.40 14.31
CA LEU A 111 -9.38 -5.09 13.44
C LEU A 111 -10.01 -6.25 12.66
N GLU A 112 -11.14 -6.78 13.12
CA GLU A 112 -11.90 -7.86 12.47
C GLU A 112 -12.28 -7.54 11.02
N VAL A 113 -12.43 -6.26 10.68
CA VAL A 113 -12.75 -5.81 9.31
C VAL A 113 -11.72 -6.32 8.29
N PHE A 114 -10.43 -6.43 8.64
CA PHE A 114 -9.39 -6.88 7.72
C PHE A 114 -9.49 -8.37 7.41
N GLN A 115 -9.98 -9.17 8.36
CA GLN A 115 -10.30 -10.57 8.13
C GLN A 115 -11.55 -10.71 7.26
N GLU A 116 -12.60 -9.93 7.56
CA GLU A 116 -13.87 -9.98 6.82
C GLU A 116 -13.72 -9.68 5.33
N ILE A 117 -12.90 -8.69 4.97
CA ILE A 117 -12.67 -8.31 3.57
C ILE A 117 -11.58 -9.15 2.89
N GLY A 118 -10.95 -10.08 3.62
CA GLY A 118 -9.83 -10.88 3.09
C GLY A 118 -8.54 -10.10 2.85
N ALA A 119 -8.36 -8.94 3.49
CA ALA A 119 -7.15 -8.13 3.36
C ALA A 119 -5.91 -8.84 3.89
N ILE A 120 -6.03 -9.62 4.97
CA ILE A 120 -4.90 -10.31 5.60
C ILE A 120 -4.17 -11.23 4.61
N ALA A 121 -4.92 -12.01 3.83
CA ALA A 121 -4.33 -12.90 2.82
C ALA A 121 -3.58 -12.11 1.73
N ALA A 122 -4.17 -11.01 1.24
CA ALA A 122 -3.55 -10.14 0.24
C ALA A 122 -2.28 -9.44 0.79
N LEU A 123 -2.29 -9.02 2.04
CA LEU A 123 -1.13 -8.40 2.70
C LEU A 123 0.00 -9.42 2.90
N LYS A 124 -0.29 -10.67 3.30
CA LYS A 124 0.73 -11.73 3.41
C LYS A 124 1.39 -12.04 2.06
N GLU A 125 0.61 -12.05 0.98
CA GLU A 125 1.12 -12.20 -0.38
C GLU A 125 2.11 -11.07 -0.75
N ILE A 126 1.75 -9.81 -0.46
CA ILE A 126 2.62 -8.65 -0.74
C ILE A 126 3.85 -8.61 0.15
N ALA A 127 3.72 -8.91 1.44
CA ALA A 127 4.84 -8.93 2.38
C ALA A 127 5.93 -9.91 1.95
N SER A 128 5.55 -10.98 1.24
CA SER A 128 6.46 -11.97 0.65
C SER A 128 6.96 -11.60 -0.74
N SER A 129 6.52 -10.49 -1.31
CA SER A 129 6.85 -10.07 -2.67
C SER A 129 8.22 -9.38 -2.74
N PRO A 130 8.85 -9.33 -3.93
CA PRO A 130 10.14 -8.66 -4.10
C PRO A 130 10.05 -7.13 -4.11
N ASP A 131 8.83 -6.58 -4.15
CA ASP A 131 8.60 -5.14 -4.13
C ASP A 131 8.86 -4.58 -2.72
N GLU A 132 10.06 -4.06 -2.48
CA GLU A 132 10.51 -3.70 -1.12
C GLU A 132 9.61 -2.68 -0.42
N VAL A 133 9.11 -1.69 -1.15
CA VAL A 133 8.26 -0.63 -0.59
C VAL A 133 6.90 -1.18 -0.21
N ALA A 134 6.23 -1.90 -1.11
CA ALA A 134 4.95 -2.53 -0.82
C ALA A 134 5.07 -3.59 0.29
N ALA A 135 6.11 -4.42 0.24
CA ALA A 135 6.37 -5.46 1.23
C ALA A 135 6.61 -4.89 2.63
N LYS A 136 7.35 -3.77 2.73
CA LYS A 136 7.56 -3.04 3.99
C LYS A 136 6.22 -2.66 4.61
N PHE A 137 5.39 -1.90 3.89
CA PHE A 137 4.10 -1.45 4.42
C PHE A 137 3.14 -2.60 4.72
N ALA A 138 3.10 -3.63 3.87
CA ALA A 138 2.27 -4.81 4.13
C ALA A 138 2.70 -5.54 5.42
N SER A 139 4.01 -5.64 5.67
CA SER A 139 4.55 -6.22 6.90
C SER A 139 4.21 -5.38 8.14
N GLU A 140 4.30 -4.05 8.03
CA GLU A 140 3.87 -3.12 9.07
C GLU A 140 2.36 -3.27 9.35
N ALA A 141 1.53 -3.36 8.32
CA ALA A 141 0.08 -3.55 8.45
C ALA A 141 -0.25 -4.86 9.20
N LEU A 142 0.36 -5.98 8.79
CA LEU A 142 0.19 -7.28 9.45
C LEU A 142 0.62 -7.23 10.92
N THR A 143 1.75 -6.58 11.21
CA THR A 143 2.24 -6.38 12.58
C THR A 143 1.24 -5.58 13.43
N VAL A 144 0.66 -4.52 12.88
CA VAL A 144 -0.35 -3.70 13.58
C VAL A 144 -1.63 -4.49 13.83
N ILE A 145 -2.08 -5.29 12.85
CA ILE A 145 -3.26 -6.17 12.96
C ILE A 145 -3.03 -7.28 14.00
N GLY A 146 -1.76 -7.66 14.26
CA GLY A 146 -1.40 -8.77 15.15
C GLY A 146 -1.27 -10.11 14.44
N GLU A 147 -1.10 -10.09 13.11
CA GLU A 147 -0.89 -11.26 12.27
C GLU A 147 0.60 -11.60 12.15
N GLU A 148 0.90 -12.89 11.95
CA GLU A 148 2.25 -13.32 11.62
C GLU A 148 2.69 -12.74 10.28
N VAL A 149 3.83 -12.06 10.28
CA VAL A 149 4.47 -11.54 9.07
C VAL A 149 5.21 -12.70 8.39
N PRO A 150 4.91 -13.02 7.11
CA PRO A 150 5.54 -14.13 6.42
C PRO A 150 7.03 -13.87 6.22
N TYR A 151 7.82 -14.93 6.26
CA TYR A 151 9.25 -14.84 6.02
C TYR A 151 9.54 -14.43 4.57
N LYS A 152 10.31 -13.36 4.41
CA LYS A 152 10.71 -12.83 3.10
C LYS A 152 12.05 -13.43 2.69
N LEU A 153 12.02 -14.26 1.65
CA LEU A 153 13.24 -14.77 1.01
C LEU A 153 13.95 -13.64 0.26
N THR A 154 15.26 -13.53 0.45
CA THR A 154 16.09 -12.68 -0.42
C THR A 154 16.08 -13.22 -1.86
N GLN A 155 16.11 -12.35 -2.86
CA GLN A 155 16.24 -12.79 -4.26
C GLN A 155 17.67 -13.23 -4.60
N GLN A 156 18.64 -12.87 -3.77
CA GLN A 156 20.03 -13.28 -3.94
C GLN A 156 20.19 -14.71 -3.42
N VAL A 157 19.80 -15.69 -4.23
CA VAL A 157 19.90 -17.13 -3.92
C VAL A 157 21.29 -17.54 -3.39
N PRO A 158 22.42 -17.03 -3.94
CA PRO A 158 23.74 -17.34 -3.41
C PRO A 158 23.96 -16.89 -1.95
N CYS A 159 23.15 -15.96 -1.46
CA CYS A 159 23.22 -15.43 -0.10
C CYS A 159 22.21 -16.10 0.85
N TRP A 160 21.52 -17.16 0.41
CA TRP A 160 20.55 -17.86 1.24
C TRP A 160 21.22 -18.55 2.42
N THR A 161 20.66 -18.29 3.60
CA THR A 161 20.95 -19.04 4.81
C THR A 161 20.27 -20.40 4.78
N ILE A 162 20.61 -21.27 5.73
CA ILE A 162 19.92 -22.56 5.90
C ILE A 162 18.42 -22.35 6.18
N ALA A 163 18.06 -21.29 6.91
CA ALA A 163 16.67 -20.95 7.19
C ALA A 163 15.91 -20.54 5.91
N ASP A 164 16.54 -19.76 5.03
CA ASP A 164 15.98 -19.39 3.71
C ASP A 164 15.69 -20.65 2.88
N VAL A 165 16.66 -21.57 2.79
CA VAL A 165 16.50 -22.82 2.05
C VAL A 165 15.38 -23.69 2.65
N GLN A 166 15.33 -23.84 3.98
CA GLN A 166 14.30 -24.62 4.66
C GLN A 166 12.90 -24.03 4.46
N TYR A 167 12.77 -22.70 4.47
CA TYR A 167 11.52 -22.03 4.19
C TYR A 167 11.10 -22.21 2.73
N TRP A 168 12.03 -22.08 1.78
CA TRP A 168 11.78 -22.27 0.36
C TRP A 168 11.27 -23.69 0.04
N VAL A 169 11.85 -24.74 0.63
CA VAL A 169 11.42 -26.13 0.41
C VAL A 169 10.00 -26.43 0.92
N LYS A 170 9.52 -25.70 1.92
CA LYS A 170 8.18 -25.89 2.50
C LYS A 170 7.07 -25.19 1.71
N LYS A 171 7.43 -24.34 0.74
CA LYS A 171 6.51 -23.52 -0.04
C LYS A 171 6.07 -24.25 -1.31
#